data_AF-A0A7C1NCA9-F1
#
_entry.id   AF-A0A7C1NCA9-F1
#
_cell.length_a   1.000
_cell.length_b   1.000
_cell.length_c   1.000
_cell.angle_alpha   90.00
_cell.angle_beta   90.00
_cell.angle_gamma   90.00
#
_symmetry.space_group_name_H-M   'P 1'
#
loop_
_entity.id
_entity.type
_entity.pdbx_description
1 polymer ?
#
loop_
_entity_poly.entity_id
_entity_poly.type
_entity_poly.pdbx_seq_one_letter_code
_entity_poly.pdbx_strand_id
1 'polypeptide(L)'
;MRGQLTEDLVIAKIQQKCDIKRDPKYDHVYKLDFIIDRFQQIDKLLPIGVQVTTNPDDAHKQKVFLAERNKRTLVDRSIYIKVDPGVDIDSYGAELIYQAIVAFAFQRDMQKLFVVGVRINQDVSYEFFTLGEAMARRGNGSPLATGLLGRITKYFPNNGFGFISSEAGDFFFHISDVLDEHLKTVILPNAEIESEGLKHPVAVTFNDVGVTRDGADKPTAKGIKRVSPEEAPELFEGLPQVDDEVDDEEPQPGNSL
;
A
#
# COMPACT_ATOMS: atom_id res chain seq x y z
N MET A 1 -18.03 24.92 -4.44
CA MET A 1 -18.26 24.61 -5.87
C MET A 1 -16.96 24.30 -6.64
N ARG A 2 -15.97 23.58 -6.05
CA ARG A 2 -14.63 23.39 -6.67
C ARG A 2 -14.20 21.93 -6.95
N GLY A 3 -15.06 20.94 -6.69
CA GLY A 3 -14.75 19.51 -6.94
C GLY A 3 -15.41 18.91 -8.20
N GLN A 4 -16.68 19.25 -8.46
CA GLN A 4 -17.48 18.69 -9.57
C GLN A 4 -16.94 19.02 -10.97
N LEU A 5 -16.30 20.18 -11.13
CA LEU A 5 -15.79 20.62 -12.44
C LEU A 5 -14.55 19.84 -12.91
N THR A 6 -13.84 19.16 -12.02
CA THR A 6 -12.60 18.44 -12.39
C THR A 6 -12.89 17.03 -12.91
N GLU A 7 -13.77 16.27 -12.25
CA GLU A 7 -14.14 14.92 -12.70
C GLU A 7 -14.82 14.94 -14.07
N ASP A 8 -15.79 15.85 -14.27
CA ASP A 8 -16.55 15.96 -15.51
C ASP A 8 -15.63 16.36 -16.67
N LEU A 9 -14.66 17.24 -16.42
CA LEU A 9 -13.69 17.66 -17.43
C LEU A 9 -12.73 16.53 -17.81
N VAL A 10 -12.23 15.77 -16.82
CA VAL A 10 -11.40 14.59 -17.07
C VAL A 10 -12.16 13.57 -17.91
N ILE A 11 -13.39 13.23 -17.52
CA ILE A 11 -14.25 12.30 -18.26
C ILE A 11 -14.48 12.81 -19.67
N ALA A 12 -14.84 14.09 -19.85
CA ALA A 12 -15.11 14.66 -21.15
C ALA A 12 -13.92 14.54 -22.13
N LYS A 13 -12.70 14.62 -21.61
CA LYS A 13 -11.45 14.51 -22.39
C LYS A 13 -11.06 13.07 -22.71
N ILE A 14 -11.33 12.12 -21.81
CA ILE A 14 -10.86 10.74 -21.96
C ILE A 14 -11.92 9.77 -22.49
N GLN A 15 -13.21 10.14 -22.46
CA GLN A 15 -14.33 9.29 -22.92
C GLN A 15 -14.27 8.91 -24.41
N GLN A 16 -13.49 9.61 -25.23
CA GLN A 16 -13.26 9.22 -26.63
C GLN A 16 -12.29 8.03 -26.77
N LYS A 17 -11.53 7.72 -25.70
CA LYS A 17 -10.49 6.69 -25.66
C LYS A 17 -10.88 5.48 -24.81
N CYS A 18 -11.94 5.61 -24.01
CA CYS A 18 -12.42 4.58 -23.08
C CYS A 18 -13.94 4.56 -23.01
N ASP A 19 -14.53 3.41 -22.73
CA ASP A 19 -15.92 3.36 -22.28
C ASP A 19 -15.96 3.58 -20.77
N ILE A 20 -16.71 4.59 -20.35
CA ILE A 20 -16.78 5.06 -18.97
C ILE A 20 -18.17 4.81 -18.42
N LYS A 21 -18.26 4.17 -17.26
CA LYS A 21 -19.49 3.99 -16.48
C LYS A 21 -19.54 4.98 -15.33
N ARG A 22 -20.70 5.60 -15.16
CA ARG A 22 -21.03 6.50 -14.03
C ARG A 22 -22.32 6.05 -13.38
N ASP A 23 -22.33 6.03 -12.06
CA ASP A 23 -23.53 5.84 -11.24
C ASP A 23 -23.29 6.61 -9.94
N PRO A 24 -24.25 7.42 -9.44
CA PRO A 24 -24.12 8.10 -8.14
C PRO A 24 -23.75 7.16 -6.99
N LYS A 25 -24.12 5.87 -7.06
CA LYS A 25 -23.73 4.85 -6.09
C LYS A 25 -22.22 4.61 -6.06
N TYR A 26 -21.51 4.82 -7.18
CA TYR A 26 -20.06 4.66 -7.26
C TYR A 26 -19.36 5.60 -6.28
N ASP A 27 -19.72 6.88 -6.25
CA ASP A 27 -19.13 7.83 -5.32
C ASP A 27 -19.60 7.57 -3.86
N HIS A 28 -20.91 7.41 -3.67
CA HIS A 28 -21.48 7.36 -2.33
C HIS A 28 -21.13 6.09 -1.56
N VAL A 29 -21.11 4.94 -2.26
CA VAL A 29 -20.85 3.63 -1.66
C VAL A 29 -19.40 3.23 -1.86
N TYR A 30 -18.90 3.34 -3.09
CA TYR A 30 -17.63 2.74 -3.48
C TYR A 30 -16.45 3.72 -3.49
N LYS A 31 -16.71 5.03 -3.32
CA LYS A 31 -15.71 6.10 -3.38
C LYS A 31 -14.97 6.08 -4.72
N LEU A 32 -15.74 5.94 -5.79
CA LEU A 32 -15.26 5.98 -7.17
C LEU A 32 -16.03 7.07 -7.91
N ASP A 33 -15.33 7.98 -8.58
CA ASP A 33 -15.97 9.00 -9.41
C ASP A 33 -16.53 8.36 -10.70
N PHE A 34 -15.79 7.40 -11.24
CA PHE A 34 -16.19 6.63 -12.41
C PHE A 34 -15.43 5.30 -12.54
N ILE A 35 -15.88 4.46 -13.46
CA ILE A 35 -15.21 3.21 -13.85
C ILE A 35 -14.86 3.27 -15.32
N ILE A 36 -13.63 2.90 -15.66
CA ILE A 36 -13.22 2.59 -17.03
C ILE A 36 -13.49 1.11 -17.25
N ASP A 37 -14.46 0.80 -18.11
CA ASP A 37 -14.86 -0.57 -18.41
C ASP A 37 -13.97 -1.21 -19.47
N ARG A 38 -13.56 -0.41 -20.46
CA ARG A 38 -12.68 -0.82 -21.56
C ARG A 38 -11.97 0.37 -22.18
N PHE A 39 -10.83 0.10 -22.81
CA PHE A 39 -10.17 1.04 -23.73
C PHE A 39 -10.66 0.77 -25.15
N GLN A 40 -10.77 1.82 -25.97
CA GLN A 40 -11.11 1.64 -27.38
C GLN A 40 -10.10 0.69 -28.03
N GLN A 41 -10.60 -0.23 -28.88
CA GLN A 41 -9.82 -1.26 -29.57
C GLN A 41 -9.22 -2.37 -28.68
N ILE A 42 -9.50 -2.37 -27.37
CA ILE A 42 -9.07 -3.41 -26.44
C ILE A 42 -10.30 -3.99 -25.75
N ASP A 43 -10.74 -5.15 -26.23
CA ASP A 43 -11.97 -5.79 -25.73
C ASP A 43 -11.75 -6.61 -24.44
N LYS A 44 -10.49 -6.80 -24.03
CA LYS A 44 -10.14 -7.56 -22.83
C LYS A 44 -9.42 -6.67 -21.83
N LEU A 45 -10.21 -6.03 -20.97
CA LEU A 45 -9.73 -5.29 -19.80
C LEU A 45 -10.54 -5.71 -18.57
N LEU A 46 -9.88 -5.83 -17.42
CA LEU A 46 -10.57 -5.82 -16.13
C LEU A 46 -10.94 -4.37 -15.78
N PRO A 47 -12.21 -4.06 -15.46
CA PRO A 47 -12.62 -2.69 -15.18
C PRO A 47 -11.77 -2.01 -14.09
N ILE A 48 -11.45 -0.73 -14.31
CA ILE A 48 -10.63 0.08 -13.39
C ILE A 48 -11.50 1.14 -12.74
N GLY A 49 -11.59 1.11 -11.42
CA GLY A 49 -12.22 2.17 -10.63
C GLY A 49 -11.30 3.38 -10.52
N VAL A 50 -11.83 4.58 -10.74
CA VAL A 50 -11.06 5.83 -10.66
C VAL A 50 -11.66 6.75 -9.61
N GLN A 51 -10.81 7.28 -8.74
CA GLN A 51 -11.11 8.40 -7.87
C GLN A 51 -10.12 9.52 -8.18
N VAL A 52 -10.61 10.71 -8.51
CA VAL A 52 -9.82 11.91 -8.76
C VAL A 52 -10.06 12.93 -7.66
N THR A 53 -9.03 13.69 -7.31
CA THR A 53 -9.14 14.83 -6.39
C THR A 53 -8.17 15.93 -6.77
N THR A 54 -8.62 17.18 -6.66
CA THR A 54 -7.79 18.39 -6.69
C THR A 54 -7.44 18.88 -5.29
N ASN A 55 -7.90 18.17 -4.26
CA ASN A 55 -7.53 18.43 -2.88
C ASN A 55 -6.33 17.53 -2.51
N PRO A 56 -5.08 18.02 -2.59
CA PRO A 56 -3.89 17.24 -2.30
C PRO A 56 -3.78 16.85 -0.81
N ASP A 57 -4.55 17.49 0.08
CA ASP A 57 -4.46 17.31 1.53
C ASP A 57 -5.55 16.44 2.14
N ASP A 58 -6.34 15.75 1.31
CA ASP A 58 -7.47 14.96 1.80
C ASP A 58 -7.04 13.55 2.29
N ALA A 59 -6.33 13.53 3.42
CA ALA A 59 -5.93 12.29 4.08
C ALA A 59 -7.14 11.45 4.51
N HIS A 60 -8.25 12.10 4.88
CA HIS A 60 -9.50 11.42 5.23
C HIS A 60 -10.08 10.69 4.01
N LYS A 61 -10.18 11.35 2.85
CA LYS A 61 -10.66 10.72 1.61
C LYS A 61 -9.74 9.59 1.15
N GLN A 62 -8.42 9.73 1.31
CA GLN A 62 -7.48 8.63 1.02
C GLN A 62 -7.72 7.42 1.93
N LYS A 63 -7.88 7.62 3.24
CA LYS A 63 -8.16 6.54 4.19
C LYS A 63 -9.50 5.85 3.90
N VAL A 64 -10.54 6.63 3.63
CA VAL A 64 -11.88 6.12 3.31
C VAL A 64 -11.88 5.38 1.97
N PHE A 65 -11.21 5.91 0.96
CA PHE A 65 -11.03 5.24 -0.33
C PHE A 65 -10.32 3.89 -0.15
N LEU A 66 -9.16 3.88 0.52
CA LEU A 66 -8.37 2.67 0.71
C LEU A 66 -9.16 1.61 1.49
N ALA A 67 -9.82 2.00 2.58
CA ALA A 67 -10.66 1.11 3.38
C ALA A 67 -11.80 0.48 2.55
N GLU A 68 -12.39 1.24 1.63
CA GLU A 68 -13.44 0.72 0.76
C GLU A 68 -12.88 -0.17 -0.36
N ARG A 69 -11.74 0.18 -0.96
CA ARG A 69 -11.11 -0.63 -2.01
C ARG A 69 -10.57 -1.96 -1.48
N ASN A 70 -10.15 -2.02 -0.21
CA ASN A 70 -9.73 -3.26 0.44
C ASN A 70 -10.86 -4.31 0.53
N LYS A 71 -12.13 -3.89 0.47
CA LYS A 71 -13.27 -4.81 0.40
C LYS A 71 -13.43 -5.46 -0.98
N ARG A 72 -12.73 -4.97 -2.00
CA ARG A 72 -12.73 -5.49 -3.39
C ARG A 72 -14.13 -5.64 -3.99
N THR A 73 -14.98 -4.66 -3.70
CA THR A 73 -16.33 -4.59 -4.22
C THR A 73 -16.35 -3.78 -5.52
N LEU A 74 -17.23 -4.20 -6.44
CA LEU A 74 -17.50 -3.60 -7.75
C LEU A 74 -16.40 -3.75 -8.82
N VAL A 75 -15.13 -3.53 -8.46
CA VAL A 75 -13.97 -3.68 -9.35
C VAL A 75 -12.76 -4.20 -8.57
N ASP A 76 -11.93 -5.02 -9.21
CA ASP A 76 -10.73 -5.59 -8.59
C ASP A 76 -9.55 -4.62 -8.51
N ARG A 77 -9.52 -3.65 -9.43
CA ARG A 77 -8.40 -2.71 -9.58
C ARG A 77 -8.91 -1.27 -9.51
N SER A 78 -8.19 -0.41 -8.78
CA SER A 78 -8.56 0.99 -8.64
C SER A 78 -7.36 1.92 -8.53
N ILE A 79 -7.53 3.16 -8.98
CA ILE A 79 -6.50 4.20 -8.99
C ILE A 79 -7.02 5.46 -8.32
N TYR A 80 -6.22 6.01 -7.40
CA TYR A 80 -6.50 7.26 -6.70
C TYR A 80 -5.60 8.37 -7.25
N ILE A 81 -6.18 9.34 -7.92
CA ILE A 81 -5.48 10.37 -8.68
C ILE A 81 -5.57 11.69 -7.93
N LYS A 82 -4.42 12.22 -7.57
CA LYS A 82 -4.25 13.55 -6.99
C LYS A 82 -3.72 14.47 -8.05
N VAL A 83 -4.40 15.57 -8.24
CA VAL A 83 -3.98 16.62 -9.17
C VAL A 83 -3.45 17.77 -8.34
N ASP A 84 -2.19 18.15 -8.58
CA ASP A 84 -1.61 19.29 -7.88
C ASP A 84 -2.35 20.58 -8.19
N PRO A 85 -2.51 21.47 -7.19
CA PRO A 85 -3.06 22.80 -7.45
C PRO A 85 -2.24 23.47 -8.55
N GLY A 86 -2.87 24.02 -9.58
CA GLY A 86 -2.18 24.70 -10.69
C GLY A 86 -1.92 23.83 -11.93
N VAL A 87 -2.19 22.52 -11.87
CA VAL A 87 -2.24 21.70 -13.10
C VAL A 87 -3.42 22.15 -13.96
N ASP A 88 -3.14 22.46 -15.22
CA ASP A 88 -4.17 22.73 -16.21
C ASP A 88 -4.75 21.42 -16.76
N ILE A 89 -5.91 21.02 -16.23
CA ILE A 89 -6.63 19.81 -16.65
C ILE A 89 -7.03 19.88 -18.13
N ASP A 90 -7.39 21.05 -18.64
CA ASP A 90 -7.92 21.20 -20.00
C ASP A 90 -6.82 21.07 -21.06
N SER A 91 -5.65 21.62 -20.75
CA SER A 91 -4.49 21.65 -21.65
C SER A 91 -3.68 20.34 -21.66
N TYR A 92 -3.29 19.81 -20.49
CA TYR A 92 -2.42 18.64 -20.42
C TYR A 92 -2.75 17.67 -19.28
N GLY A 93 -3.38 18.13 -18.20
CA GLY A 93 -3.63 17.31 -17.01
C GLY A 93 -4.51 16.09 -17.30
N ALA A 94 -5.57 16.25 -18.10
CA ALA A 94 -6.40 15.11 -18.49
C ALA A 94 -5.64 14.05 -19.31
N GLU A 95 -4.66 14.46 -20.14
CA GLU A 95 -3.83 13.53 -20.89
C GLU A 95 -2.90 12.76 -19.96
N LEU A 96 -2.24 13.43 -19.00
CA LEU A 96 -1.39 12.75 -18.02
C LEU A 96 -2.18 11.78 -17.14
N ILE A 97 -3.39 12.15 -16.74
CA ILE A 97 -4.32 11.25 -16.05
C ILE A 97 -4.60 10.01 -16.89
N TYR A 98 -4.93 10.18 -18.18
CA TYR A 98 -5.16 9.06 -19.09
C TYR A 98 -3.92 8.17 -19.21
N GLN A 99 -2.73 8.75 -19.40
CA GLN A 99 -1.48 8.00 -19.51
C GLN A 99 -1.17 7.19 -18.24
N ALA A 100 -1.41 7.76 -17.06
CA ALA A 100 -1.24 7.04 -15.79
C ALA A 100 -2.21 5.86 -15.65
N ILE A 101 -3.47 6.03 -16.09
CA ILE A 101 -4.46 4.95 -16.12
C ILE A 101 -4.02 3.85 -17.10
N VAL A 102 -3.55 4.21 -18.29
CA VAL A 102 -3.02 3.26 -19.29
C VAL A 102 -1.81 2.50 -18.72
N ALA A 103 -0.89 3.20 -18.07
CA ALA A 103 0.27 2.61 -17.42
C ALA A 103 -0.17 1.60 -16.35
N PHE A 104 -1.09 1.97 -15.45
CA PHE A 104 -1.66 1.07 -14.46
C PHE A 104 -2.38 -0.13 -15.10
N ALA A 105 -3.11 0.09 -16.20
CA ALA A 105 -3.86 -0.93 -16.90
C ALA A 105 -2.98 -1.99 -17.55
N PHE A 106 -1.82 -1.61 -18.12
CA PHE A 106 -1.08 -2.46 -19.05
C PHE A 106 0.40 -2.70 -18.70
N GLN A 107 1.03 -1.89 -17.85
CA GLN A 107 2.41 -2.16 -17.44
C GLN A 107 2.48 -3.42 -16.60
N ARG A 108 3.49 -4.26 -16.87
CA ARG A 108 3.59 -5.63 -16.35
C ARG A 108 3.82 -5.67 -14.84
N ASP A 109 4.63 -4.76 -14.34
CA ASP A 109 4.88 -4.53 -12.91
C ASP A 109 3.62 -4.04 -12.18
N MET A 110 2.80 -3.23 -12.84
CA MET A 110 1.53 -2.72 -12.29
C MET A 110 0.43 -3.78 -12.21
N GLN A 111 0.47 -4.84 -13.03
CA GLN A 111 -0.59 -5.88 -13.09
C GLN A 111 -0.89 -6.54 -11.74
N LYS A 112 0.11 -6.61 -10.84
CA LYS A 112 -0.04 -7.23 -9.52
C LYS A 112 -0.62 -6.29 -8.47
N LEU A 113 -0.76 -5.01 -8.80
CA LEU A 113 -1.26 -3.98 -7.91
C LEU A 113 -2.77 -3.81 -8.14
N PHE A 114 -3.51 -3.91 -7.05
CA PHE A 114 -4.96 -3.74 -7.03
C PHE A 114 -5.37 -2.32 -6.70
N VAL A 115 -4.53 -1.59 -5.98
CA VAL A 115 -4.76 -0.17 -5.70
C VAL A 115 -3.46 0.59 -5.79
N VAL A 116 -3.48 1.76 -6.44
CA VAL A 116 -2.34 2.68 -6.51
C VAL A 116 -2.79 4.11 -6.35
N GLY A 117 -1.93 4.95 -5.79
CA GLY A 117 -2.02 6.39 -5.87
C GLY A 117 -1.23 6.91 -7.06
N VAL A 118 -1.69 8.01 -7.67
CA VAL A 118 -0.98 8.76 -8.69
C VAL A 118 -1.04 10.24 -8.35
N ARG A 119 0.08 10.94 -8.48
CA ARG A 119 0.15 12.40 -8.40
C ARG A 119 0.45 12.97 -9.77
N ILE A 120 -0.36 13.91 -10.21
CA ILE A 120 -0.15 14.69 -11.44
C ILE A 120 0.48 16.02 -11.05
N ASN A 121 1.68 16.28 -11.56
CA ASN A 121 2.50 17.42 -11.19
C ASN A 121 2.37 18.57 -12.21
N GLN A 122 2.70 19.79 -11.79
CA GLN A 122 2.66 20.96 -12.67
C GLN A 122 3.72 20.92 -13.79
N ASP A 123 4.84 20.23 -13.56
CA ASP A 123 5.97 20.10 -14.50
C ASP A 123 5.72 19.08 -15.63
N VAL A 124 4.45 18.75 -15.88
CA VAL A 124 4.00 17.81 -16.91
C VAL A 124 4.52 16.38 -16.66
N SER A 125 4.69 16.02 -15.39
CA SER A 125 5.04 14.67 -14.96
C SER A 125 3.93 14.04 -14.11
N TYR A 126 4.02 12.73 -13.92
CA TYR A 126 3.25 12.03 -12.90
C TYR A 126 4.11 10.98 -12.19
N GLU A 127 3.77 10.70 -10.94
CA GLU A 127 4.42 9.65 -10.15
C GLU A 127 3.37 8.74 -9.51
N PHE A 128 3.68 7.44 -9.47
CA PHE A 128 2.91 6.47 -8.70
C PHE A 128 3.38 6.49 -7.25
N PHE A 129 2.44 6.32 -6.32
CA PHE A 129 2.74 6.16 -4.91
C PHE A 129 1.81 5.13 -4.27
N THR A 130 2.25 4.55 -3.16
CA THR A 130 1.40 3.68 -2.36
C THR A 130 0.52 4.54 -1.45
N LEU A 131 -0.81 4.32 -1.46
CA LEU A 131 -1.74 5.12 -0.64
C LEU A 131 -1.41 5.06 0.86
N GLY A 132 -0.93 3.92 1.36
CA GLY A 132 -0.41 3.80 2.73
C GLY A 132 0.78 4.71 3.02
N GLU A 133 1.72 4.82 2.08
CA GLU A 133 2.94 5.62 2.21
C GLU A 133 2.66 7.14 2.20
N ALA A 134 1.74 7.60 1.35
CA ALA A 134 1.35 9.03 1.32
C ALA A 134 0.66 9.50 2.61
N MET A 135 0.01 8.58 3.34
CA MET A 135 -0.55 8.84 4.66
C MET A 135 0.54 8.84 5.75
N ALA A 136 1.49 7.90 5.69
CA ALA A 136 2.61 7.80 6.63
C ALA A 136 3.55 9.02 6.56
N ARG A 137 3.87 9.54 5.37
CA ARG A 137 4.74 10.72 5.17
C ARG A 137 4.26 12.01 5.87
N ARG A 138 3.01 12.07 6.37
CA ARG A 138 2.47 13.23 7.12
C ARG A 138 2.62 13.11 8.64
N GLY A 139 2.95 11.94 9.16
CA GLY A 139 3.42 11.76 10.53
C GLY A 139 4.95 11.71 10.51
N ASN A 140 5.62 12.84 10.70
CA ASN A 140 7.08 12.97 10.93
C ASN A 140 8.02 11.93 10.28
N GLY A 141 8.53 12.26 9.07
CA GLY A 141 9.93 12.09 8.69
C GLY A 141 10.59 10.70 8.72
N SER A 142 10.55 9.99 7.59
CA SER A 142 11.69 9.29 6.96
C SER A 142 11.20 8.60 5.66
N PRO A 143 11.97 8.62 4.55
CA PRO A 143 11.62 7.86 3.36
C PRO A 143 11.97 6.39 3.59
N LEU A 144 11.12 5.65 4.32
CA LEU A 144 11.30 4.21 4.45
C LEU A 144 10.05 3.39 4.12
N ALA A 145 10.27 2.51 3.16
CA ALA A 145 9.51 1.33 2.81
C ALA A 145 8.08 1.52 2.30
N THR A 146 7.95 1.21 1.02
CA THR A 146 6.78 1.13 0.15
C THR A 146 5.72 0.09 0.59
N GLY A 147 5.39 -0.03 1.89
CA GLY A 147 4.50 -1.07 2.44
C GLY A 147 3.70 -0.63 3.67
N LEU A 148 2.60 -1.35 3.96
CA LEU A 148 1.82 -1.26 5.20
C LEU A 148 2.70 -1.57 6.41
N LEU A 149 2.43 -0.87 7.51
CA LEU A 149 3.07 -1.09 8.80
C LEU A 149 2.26 -2.07 9.64
N GLY A 150 2.93 -2.95 10.37
CA GLY A 150 2.30 -3.89 11.27
C GLY A 150 3.31 -4.60 12.16
N ARG A 151 2.82 -5.55 12.96
CA ARG A 151 3.64 -6.38 13.83
C ARG A 151 3.40 -7.85 13.52
N ILE A 152 4.47 -8.62 13.33
CA ILE A 152 4.36 -10.08 13.35
C ILE A 152 3.97 -10.47 14.77
N THR A 153 2.76 -10.98 14.94
CA THR A 153 2.21 -11.39 16.24
C THR A 153 2.24 -12.89 16.43
N LYS A 154 2.27 -13.67 15.34
CA LYS A 154 2.32 -15.14 15.37
C LYS A 154 3.26 -15.65 14.30
N TYR A 155 4.05 -16.66 14.64
CA TYR A 155 4.90 -17.38 13.71
C TYR A 155 4.90 -18.87 14.07
N PHE A 156 4.81 -19.73 13.06
CA PHE A 156 4.78 -21.19 13.20
C PHE A 156 6.03 -21.76 12.50
N PRO A 157 7.16 -21.91 13.20
CA PRO A 157 8.46 -22.25 12.58
C PRO A 157 8.40 -23.54 11.76
N ASN A 158 7.75 -24.57 12.28
CA ASN A 158 7.62 -25.87 11.63
C ASN A 158 6.90 -25.80 10.28
N ASN A 159 6.03 -24.80 10.09
CA ASN A 159 5.22 -24.65 8.89
C ASN A 159 5.69 -23.47 8.02
N GLY A 160 6.63 -22.65 8.49
CA GLY A 160 7.17 -21.52 7.75
C GLY A 160 6.16 -20.40 7.46
N PHE A 161 5.11 -20.21 8.27
CA PHE A 161 4.14 -19.13 8.07
C PHE A 161 3.82 -18.40 9.37
N GLY A 162 3.20 -17.24 9.26
CA GLY A 162 2.75 -16.46 10.40
C GLY A 162 1.66 -15.45 10.07
N PHE A 163 1.37 -14.59 11.04
CA PHE A 163 0.40 -13.52 10.91
C PHE A 163 1.00 -12.17 11.32
N ILE A 164 0.67 -11.15 10.54
CA ILE A 164 0.97 -9.74 10.82
C ILE A 164 -0.33 -9.05 11.21
N SER A 165 -0.35 -8.41 12.36
CA SER A 165 -1.45 -7.53 12.76
C SER A 165 -1.11 -6.09 12.41
N SER A 166 -2.06 -5.39 11.78
CA SER A 166 -1.93 -4.01 11.31
C SER A 166 -3.25 -3.27 11.54
N GLU A 167 -3.24 -1.94 11.47
CA GLU A 167 -4.48 -1.14 11.47
C GLU A 167 -5.43 -1.54 10.33
N ALA A 168 -4.91 -2.05 9.22
CA ALA A 168 -5.69 -2.52 8.08
C ALA A 168 -6.33 -3.90 8.31
N GLY A 169 -6.00 -4.59 9.41
CA GLY A 169 -6.44 -5.93 9.74
C GLY A 169 -5.27 -6.93 9.85
N ASP A 170 -5.62 -8.21 9.91
CA ASP A 170 -4.63 -9.29 10.02
C ASP A 170 -4.29 -9.85 8.63
N PHE A 171 -2.99 -10.08 8.43
CA PHE A 171 -2.43 -10.58 7.18
C PHE A 171 -1.72 -11.90 7.42
N PHE A 172 -1.89 -12.84 6.50
CA PHE A 172 -1.11 -14.07 6.43
C PHE A 172 0.22 -13.80 5.73
N PHE A 173 1.32 -14.42 6.18
CA PHE A 173 2.55 -14.45 5.40
C PHE A 173 3.22 -15.83 5.42
N HIS A 174 3.95 -16.14 4.37
CA HIS A 174 4.91 -17.24 4.34
C HIS A 174 6.33 -16.70 4.48
N ILE A 175 7.24 -17.47 5.10
CA ILE A 175 8.63 -17.06 5.34
C ILE A 175 9.40 -16.75 4.05
N SER A 176 8.99 -17.34 2.92
CA SER A 176 9.55 -17.02 1.60
C SER A 176 9.23 -15.61 1.12
N ASP A 177 8.21 -14.96 1.70
CA ASP A 177 7.79 -13.61 1.34
C ASP A 177 8.48 -12.54 2.21
N VAL A 178 9.36 -12.96 3.13
CA VAL A 178 10.25 -12.10 3.92
C VAL A 178 11.51 -11.81 3.10
N LEU A 179 11.77 -10.53 2.86
CA LEU A 179 12.95 -10.05 2.12
C LEU A 179 14.11 -9.68 3.03
N ASP A 180 13.83 -9.37 4.28
CA ASP A 180 14.86 -9.15 5.29
C ASP A 180 15.45 -10.50 5.72
N GLU A 181 16.67 -10.77 5.28
CA GLU A 181 17.35 -12.04 5.56
C GLU A 181 17.67 -12.21 7.05
N HIS A 182 17.91 -11.14 7.80
CA HIS A 182 18.14 -11.24 9.24
C HIS A 182 16.85 -11.60 9.99
N LEU A 183 15.73 -10.96 9.62
CA LEU A 183 14.40 -11.32 10.12
C LEU A 183 14.06 -12.79 9.84
N LYS A 184 14.33 -13.23 8.62
CA LYS A 184 13.98 -14.56 8.12
C LYS A 184 14.83 -15.67 8.71
N THR A 185 16.13 -15.46 8.89
CA THR A 185 17.08 -16.52 9.26
C THR A 185 17.47 -16.51 10.72
N VAL A 186 17.37 -15.36 11.40
CA VAL A 186 17.78 -15.21 12.80
C VAL A 186 16.58 -14.98 13.69
N ILE A 187 15.77 -13.96 13.41
CA ILE A 187 14.76 -13.52 14.38
C ILE A 187 13.57 -14.48 14.44
N LEU A 188 12.91 -14.74 13.31
CA LEU A 188 11.73 -15.60 13.29
C LEU A 188 12.03 -17.03 13.75
N PRO A 189 13.12 -17.69 13.32
CA PRO A 189 13.44 -19.04 13.77
C PRO A 189 13.76 -19.14 15.27
N ASN A 190 14.28 -18.07 15.89
CA ASN A 190 14.65 -18.04 17.31
C ASN A 190 13.63 -17.30 18.17
N ALA A 191 12.47 -16.93 17.63
CA ALA A 191 11.48 -16.15 18.35
C ALA A 191 10.87 -16.96 19.50
N GLU A 192 10.76 -16.34 20.68
CA GLU A 192 10.05 -16.92 21.82
C GLU A 192 8.53 -16.92 21.55
N ILE A 193 7.92 -18.11 21.56
CA ILE A 193 6.49 -18.30 21.27
C ILE A 193 5.77 -18.69 22.57
N GLU A 194 4.75 -17.93 22.92
CA GLU A 194 3.81 -18.18 24.02
C GLU A 194 2.45 -18.68 23.47
N SER A 195 1.52 -19.00 24.37
CA SER A 195 0.20 -19.56 23.99
C SER A 195 -0.62 -18.65 23.07
N GLU A 196 -0.40 -17.33 23.11
CA GLU A 196 -1.15 -16.35 22.33
C GLU A 196 -0.39 -15.82 21.09
N GLY A 197 0.90 -16.13 20.94
CA GLY A 197 1.72 -15.64 19.83
C GLY A 197 3.19 -15.46 20.17
N LEU A 198 3.89 -14.58 19.45
CA LEU A 198 5.25 -14.18 19.79
C LEU A 198 5.24 -13.38 21.10
N LYS A 199 6.11 -13.74 22.04
CA LYS A 199 6.34 -12.97 23.26
C LYS A 199 6.78 -11.53 22.95
N HIS A 200 7.58 -11.39 21.90
CA HIS A 200 8.04 -10.10 21.39
C HIS A 200 7.59 -9.93 19.93
N PRO A 201 6.46 -9.22 19.69
CA PRO A 201 6.01 -8.92 18.35
C PRO A 201 7.04 -8.10 17.57
N VAL A 202 7.26 -8.44 16.30
CA VAL A 202 8.30 -7.81 15.48
C VAL A 202 7.68 -6.78 14.55
N ALA A 203 8.08 -5.52 14.68
CA ALA A 203 7.63 -4.44 13.80
C ALA A 203 8.14 -4.64 12.36
N VAL A 204 7.24 -4.56 11.40
CA VAL A 204 7.52 -4.82 9.98
C VAL A 204 6.76 -3.90 9.05
N THR A 205 7.31 -3.75 7.85
CA THR A 205 6.65 -3.20 6.67
C THR A 205 6.38 -4.33 5.66
N PHE A 206 5.26 -4.28 4.95
CA PHE A 206 4.85 -5.33 4.01
C PHE A 206 3.85 -4.82 2.96
N ASN A 207 3.65 -5.58 1.88
CA ASN A 207 2.66 -5.28 0.85
C ASN A 207 1.44 -6.19 0.99
N ASP A 208 0.24 -5.62 0.99
CA ASP A 208 -1.00 -6.38 0.82
C ASP A 208 -1.16 -6.80 -0.65
N VAL A 209 -1.16 -8.11 -0.92
CA VAL A 209 -1.43 -8.67 -2.25
C VAL A 209 -2.81 -9.33 -2.36
N GLY A 210 -3.69 -9.08 -1.39
CA GLY A 210 -5.03 -9.61 -1.31
C GLY A 210 -5.08 -11.09 -0.93
N VAL A 211 -6.26 -11.69 -1.09
CA VAL A 211 -6.47 -13.11 -0.87
C VAL A 211 -5.89 -13.88 -2.07
N THR A 212 -4.79 -14.58 -1.86
CA THR A 212 -4.09 -15.32 -2.94
C THR A 212 -4.43 -16.81 -2.98
N ARG A 213 -5.25 -17.30 -2.05
CA ARG A 213 -5.71 -18.69 -2.00
C ARG A 213 -7.23 -18.75 -1.89
N ASP A 214 -7.84 -19.59 -2.70
CA ASP A 214 -9.28 -19.81 -2.65
C ASP A 214 -9.70 -20.32 -1.26
N GLY A 215 -10.75 -19.74 -0.69
CA GLY A 215 -11.23 -20.00 0.66
C GLY A 215 -10.35 -19.50 1.83
N ALA A 216 -9.32 -18.68 1.58
CA ALA A 216 -8.57 -18.04 2.67
C ALA A 216 -9.34 -16.85 3.25
N ASP A 217 -9.28 -16.71 4.58
CA ASP A 217 -9.98 -15.70 5.38
C ASP A 217 -9.18 -14.40 5.55
N LYS A 218 -7.89 -14.42 5.22
CA LYS A 218 -6.98 -13.29 5.38
C LYS A 218 -6.22 -12.96 4.10
N PRO A 219 -6.00 -11.68 3.80
CA PRO A 219 -5.09 -11.25 2.74
C PRO A 219 -3.65 -11.70 3.03
N THR A 220 -2.84 -11.79 1.98
CA THR A 220 -1.43 -12.20 2.05
C THR A 220 -0.51 -10.99 2.05
N ALA A 221 0.45 -10.99 2.96
CA ALA A 221 1.53 -10.01 3.04
C ALA A 221 2.77 -10.50 2.28
N LYS A 222 3.39 -9.61 1.49
CA LYS A 222 4.64 -9.89 0.77
C LYS A 222 5.67 -8.77 0.87
N GLY A 223 6.93 -9.10 0.67
CA GLY A 223 8.00 -8.10 0.66
C GLY A 223 8.36 -7.63 2.08
N ILE A 224 8.26 -8.52 3.05
CA ILE A 224 8.28 -8.17 4.48
C ILE A 224 9.70 -7.81 4.91
N LYS A 225 9.83 -6.68 5.61
CA LYS A 225 11.11 -6.20 6.17
C LYS A 225 10.92 -5.66 7.57
N ARG A 226 11.96 -5.72 8.41
CA ARG A 226 11.91 -5.04 9.72
C ARG A 226 11.82 -3.54 9.55
N VAL A 227 11.22 -2.91 10.56
CA VAL A 227 11.22 -1.47 10.74
C VAL A 227 11.90 -1.17 12.06
N SER A 228 12.77 -0.16 12.08
CA SER A 228 13.45 0.26 13.31
C SER A 228 12.55 1.18 14.16
N PRO A 229 12.82 1.31 15.48
CA PRO A 229 12.10 2.24 16.35
C PRO A 229 12.19 3.69 15.91
N GLU A 230 13.28 4.08 15.24
CA GLU A 230 13.46 5.42 14.68
C GLU A 230 12.53 5.69 13.48
N GLU A 231 12.14 4.65 12.76
CA GLU A 231 11.35 4.74 11.52
C GLU A 231 9.84 4.63 11.73
N ALA A 232 9.39 3.94 12.79
CA ALA A 232 7.97 3.79 13.12
C ALA A 232 7.76 3.68 14.64
N PRO A 233 8.00 4.77 15.41
CA PRO A 233 7.96 4.76 16.88
C PRO A 233 6.61 4.28 17.46
N GLU A 234 5.51 4.50 16.76
CA GLU A 234 4.16 4.02 17.11
C GLU A 234 4.06 2.49 17.16
N LEU A 235 4.89 1.78 16.40
CA LEU A 235 4.99 0.32 16.47
C LEU A 235 5.84 -0.18 17.65
N PHE A 236 6.34 0.73 18.48
CA PHE A 236 7.11 0.39 19.68
C PHE A 236 6.50 1.00 20.96
N GLU A 237 5.51 1.89 20.83
CA GLU A 237 4.74 2.39 21.97
C GLU A 237 4.13 1.22 22.77
N GLY A 238 4.39 1.21 24.08
CA GLY A 238 3.88 0.22 25.03
C GLY A 238 4.61 -1.13 25.06
N LEU A 239 5.66 -1.32 24.25
CA LEU A 239 6.55 -2.48 24.40
C LEU A 239 7.59 -2.22 25.50
N PRO A 240 8.01 -3.26 26.24
CA PRO A 240 9.19 -3.15 27.09
C PRO A 240 10.38 -2.75 26.21
N GLN A 241 11.12 -1.71 26.60
CA GLN A 241 12.36 -1.35 25.93
C GLN A 241 13.32 -2.52 26.10
N VAL A 242 13.70 -3.14 24.99
CA VAL A 242 14.79 -4.09 24.97
C VAL A 242 16.03 -3.22 24.81
N ASP A 243 16.80 -3.09 25.89
CA ASP A 243 18.13 -2.51 25.78
C ASP A 243 18.92 -3.45 24.86
N ASP A 244 19.21 -2.98 23.64
CA ASP A 244 20.21 -3.61 22.76
C ASP A 244 21.61 -3.35 23.35
N GLU A 245 21.85 -3.76 24.60
CA GLU A 245 23.19 -4.00 25.10
C GLU A 245 23.64 -5.33 24.51
N VAL A 246 24.15 -5.24 23.28
CA VAL A 246 25.09 -6.24 22.80
C VAL A 246 26.33 -6.07 23.68
N ASP A 247 26.50 -6.97 24.65
CA ASP A 247 27.78 -7.14 25.34
C ASP A 247 28.84 -7.44 24.28
N ASP A 248 29.52 -6.40 23.81
CA ASP A 248 30.82 -6.51 23.18
C ASP A 248 31.81 -6.95 24.27
N GLU A 249 31.76 -8.23 24.65
CA GLU A 249 32.86 -8.85 25.39
C GLU A 249 34.09 -8.85 24.46
N GLU A 250 34.92 -7.82 24.59
CA GLU A 250 36.29 -7.82 24.08
C GLU A 250 36.98 -9.12 24.53
N PRO A 251 37.61 -9.86 23.60
CA PRO A 251 38.37 -11.04 23.98
C PRO A 251 39.57 -10.59 24.81
N GLN A 252 39.58 -10.99 26.10
CA GLN A 252 40.71 -10.71 26.98
C GLN A 252 42.00 -11.28 26.38
N PRO A 253 43.08 -10.50 26.29
CA PRO A 253 44.35 -11.01 25.81
C PRO A 253 44.87 -12.05 26.79
N GLY A 254 45.07 -13.26 26.26
CA GLY A 254 45.57 -14.41 27.02
C GLY A 254 46.87 -14.08 27.74
N ASN A 255 46.88 -14.39 29.04
CA ASN A 255 48.10 -14.45 29.83
C ASN A 255 49.04 -15.48 29.19
N SER A 256 50.15 -14.99 28.66
CA SER A 256 51.32 -15.81 28.37
C SER A 256 52.04 -16.13 29.68
N LEU A 257 52.19 -17.42 29.97
CA LEU A 257 53.18 -17.97 30.88
C LEU A 257 54.09 -18.89 30.08
#